data_AF-A0A6G7ZBJ0-F1
#
_entry.id   AF-A0A6G7ZBJ0-F1
#
_cell.length_a   1.000
_cell.length_b   1.000
_cell.length_c   1.000
_cell.angle_alpha   90.00
_cell.angle_beta   90.00
_cell.angle_gamma   90.00
#
_symmetry.space_group_name_H-M   'P 1'
#
loop_
_entity.id
_entity.type
_entity.pdbx_description
1 polymer ?
#
loop_
_entity_poly.entity_id
_entity_poly.type
_entity_poly.pdbx_seq_one_letter_code
_entity_poly.pdbx_strand_id
1 'polypeptide(L)' 'MGRAKGGKNRKLSYEDRAHVISLYCEMHYSMHQIANKEDIPLGTVKGWIYRFLEKVMTAY' A
#
# COMPACT_ATOMS: atom_id res chain seq x y z
N MET A 1 -13.31 25.19 0.48
CA MET A 1 -12.48 24.40 1.42
C MET A 1 -11.51 23.54 0.63
N GLY A 2 -10.22 23.93 0.55
CA GLY A 2 -9.19 23.14 -0.11
C GLY A 2 -8.74 21.98 0.77
N ARG A 3 -8.71 20.76 0.23
CA ARG A 3 -8.15 19.58 0.93
C ARG A 3 -6.74 19.92 1.42
N ALA A 4 -6.44 19.65 2.69
CA ALA A 4 -5.09 19.78 3.22
C ALA A 4 -4.13 18.92 2.38
N LYS A 5 -3.27 19.58 1.59
CA LYS A 5 -2.14 18.93 0.90
C LYS A 5 -1.06 18.65 1.94
N GLY A 6 -1.26 17.60 2.73
CA GLY A 6 -0.36 17.26 3.84
C GLY A 6 -0.13 15.75 3.92
N GLY A 7 0.36 15.15 2.84
CA GLY A 7 1.06 13.88 2.99
C GLY A 7 2.39 14.16 3.66
N LYS A 8 2.73 13.49 4.76
CA LYS A 8 4.10 13.52 5.29
C LYS A 8 5.02 13.14 4.13
N ASN A 9 6.02 13.98 3.83
CA ASN A 9 7.01 13.76 2.78
C ASN A 9 7.99 12.63 3.13
N ARG A 10 7.50 11.51 3.69
CA ARG A 10 8.29 10.29 3.85
C ARG A 10 8.50 9.71 2.46
N LYS A 11 9.76 9.61 2.04
CA LYS A 11 10.11 8.78 0.89
C LYS A 11 9.80 7.34 1.24
N LEU A 12 8.86 6.76 0.50
CA LEU A 12 8.53 5.35 0.61
C LEU A 12 9.56 4.54 -0.17
N SER A 13 10.15 3.56 0.50
CA SER A 13 11.19 2.68 -0.02
C SER A 13 10.60 1.46 -0.73
N TYR A 14 11.46 0.70 -1.41
CA TYR A 14 11.09 -0.62 -1.94
C TYR A 14 10.76 -1.63 -0.82
N GLU A 15 11.42 -1.50 0.33
CA GLU A 15 11.18 -2.35 1.50
C GLU A 15 9.78 -2.10 2.08
N ASP A 16 9.35 -0.83 2.17
CA ASP A 16 7.99 -0.47 2.59
C ASP A 16 6.94 -1.14 1.68
N ARG A 17 7.22 -1.18 0.37
CA ARG A 17 6.32 -1.85 -0.59
C ARG A 17 6.26 -3.35 -0.38
N ALA A 18 7.41 -4.00 -0.20
CA ALA A 18 7.46 -5.44 0.06
C ALA A 18 6.71 -5.77 1.36
N HIS A 19 6.93 -4.98 2.41
CA HIS A 19 6.25 -5.15 3.69
C HIS A 19 4.73 -5.02 3.57
N VAL A 20 4.23 -4.00 2.86
CA VAL A 20 2.80 -3.82 2.59
C VAL A 20 2.20 -5.04 1.88
N ILE A 21 2.91 -5.62 0.91
CA ILE A 21 2.44 -6.81 0.19
C ILE A 21 2.38 -8.02 1.12
N SER A 22 3.41 -8.26 1.94
CA SER A 22 3.40 -9.35 2.94
C SER A 22 2.26 -9.19 3.95
N LEU A 23 2.00 -7.98 4.46
CA LEU A 23 0.87 -7.74 5.36
C LEU A 23 -0.49 -8.06 4.72
N TYR A 24 -0.63 -7.83 3.41
CA TYR A 24 -1.84 -8.17 2.68
C TYR A 24 -1.97 -9.68 2.43
N CYS A 25 -0.90 -10.33 1.99
CA CYS A 25 -0.92 -11.73 1.57
C CYS A 25 -0.83 -12.73 2.73
N GLU A 26 0.03 -12.48 3.72
CA GLU A 26 0.32 -13.41 4.81
C GLU A 26 -0.56 -13.15 6.03
N MET A 27 -0.72 -11.87 6.39
CA MET A 27 -1.47 -11.46 7.57
C MET A 27 -2.95 -11.18 7.29
N HIS A 28 -3.37 -11.26 6.02
CA HIS A 28 -4.73 -10.99 5.55
C HIS A 28 -5.31 -9.64 6.01
N TYR A 29 -4.45 -8.64 6.20
CA TYR A 29 -4.91 -7.31 6.58
C TYR A 29 -5.61 -6.62 5.41
N SER A 30 -6.69 -5.91 5.71
CA SER A 30 -7.34 -5.05 4.73
C SER A 30 -6.43 -3.86 4.37
N MET A 31 -6.57 -3.35 3.14
CA MET A 31 -5.80 -2.20 2.68
C MET A 31 -5.96 -0.96 3.58
N HIS A 32 -7.11 -0.80 4.22
CA HIS A 32 -7.36 0.28 5.19
C HIS A 32 -6.59 0.08 6.50
N GLN A 33 -6.53 -1.15 7.01
CA GLN A 33 -5.75 -1.47 8.20
C GLN A 33 -4.26 -1.23 7.94
N ILE A 34 -3.75 -1.65 6.78
CA ILE A 34 -2.35 -1.45 6.40
C ILE A 34 -2.03 0.04 6.28
N ALA A 35 -2.87 0.81 5.59
CA ALA A 35 -2.68 2.26 5.43
C ALA A 35 -2.58 2.99 6.76
N ASN A 36 -3.45 2.65 7.72
CA ASN A 36 -3.43 3.24 9.06
C ASN A 36 -2.23 2.77 9.89
N LYS A 37 -1.89 1.48 9.83
CA LYS A 37 -0.82 0.89 10.64
C LYS A 37 0.58 1.38 10.23
N GLU A 38 0.80 1.48 8.92
CA GLU A 38 2.09 1.87 8.35
C GLU A 38 2.23 3.39 8.14
N ASP A 39 1.17 4.16 8.44
CA ASP A 39 1.07 5.61 8.16
C ASP A 39 1.32 5.92 6.67
N ILE A 40 0.83 5.06 5.78
CA ILE A 40 0.96 5.17 4.32
C ILE A 40 -0.38 5.60 3.72
N PRO A 41 -0.41 6.58 2.78
CA PRO A 41 -1.64 6.94 2.10
C PRO A 41 -2.34 5.73 1.47
N LEU A 42 -3.64 5.59 1.73
CA LEU A 42 -4.44 4.47 1.23
C LEU A 42 -4.35 4.32 -0.31
N GLY A 43 -4.27 5.43 -1.05
CA GLY A 43 -4.09 5.40 -2.50
C GLY A 43 -2.79 4.72 -2.93
N THR A 44 -1.71 4.92 -2.17
CA THR A 44 -0.42 4.26 -2.42
C THR A 44 -0.51 2.77 -2.12
N VAL A 45 -1.07 2.40 -0.97
CA VAL A 45 -1.28 0.99 -0.58
C VAL A 45 -2.11 0.26 -1.64
N LYS A 46 -3.25 0.83 -2.04
CA LYS A 46 -4.09 0.31 -3.13
C LYS A 46 -3.29 0.11 -4.42
N GLY A 47 -2.56 1.15 -4.85
CA GLY A 47 -1.78 1.09 -6.09
C GLY A 47 -0.71 0.00 -6.08
N TRP A 48 -0.07 -0.24 -4.94
CA TRP A 48 0.93 -1.30 -4.82
C TRP A 48 0.32 -2.69 -4.85
N ILE A 49 -0.77 -2.91 -4.12
CA ILE A 49 -1.43 -4.22 -4.03
C ILE A 49 -2.10 -4.57 -5.37
N TYR A 50 -2.80 -3.64 -6.02
CA TYR A 50 -3.42 -3.93 -7.32
C TYR A 50 -2.38 -4.31 -8.38
N ARG A 51 -1.28 -3.54 -8.51
CA ARG A 51 -0.20 -3.88 -9.45
C ARG A 51 0.47 -5.21 -9.14
N PHE A 52 0.50 -5.62 -7.87
CA PHE A 52 1.00 -6.93 -7.48
C PHE A 52 0.04 -8.04 -7.93
N LEU A 53 -1.26 -7.88 -7.63
CA LEU A 53 -2.29 -8.85 -8.01
C LEU A 53 -2.41 -8.99 -9.54
N GLU A 54 -2.39 -7.88 -10.29
CA GLU A 54 -2.39 -7.90 -11.75
C GLU A 54 -1.24 -8.74 -12.30
N LYS A 55 -0.02 -8.54 -11.79
CA LYS A 55 1.16 -9.32 -12.20
C LYS A 55 1.01 -10.80 -11.89
N VAL A 56 0.50 -11.15 -10.71
CA VAL A 56 0.28 -12.54 -10.31
C VAL A 56 -0.78 -13.19 -11.20
N MET A 57 -1.87 -12.48 -11.52
CA MET A 57 -2.95 -13.00 -12.36
C MET A 57 -2.54 -13.17 -13.83
N THR A 58 -1.66 -12.31 -14.38
CA THR A 58 -1.15 -12.45 -15.75
C THR A 58 -0.05 -13.50 -15.91
N ALA A 59 0.48 -14.05 -14.82
CA ALA A 59 1.55 -15.05 -14.84
C ALA A 59 1.01 -16.49 -14.94
N TYR A 60 -0.31 -16.68 -14.95
CA TYR A 60 -1.02 -17.93 -15.18
C TYR A 60 -1.72 -17.89 -16.54
#